data_AF-A0A529LJX5-F1
#
_entry.id   AF-A0A529LJX5-F1
#
_cell.length_a   1.000
_cell.length_b   1.000
_cell.length_c   1.000
_cell.angle_alpha   90.00
_cell.angle_beta   90.00
_cell.angle_gamma   90.00
#
_symmetry.space_group_name_H-M   'P 1'
#
loop_
_entity.id
_entity.type
_entity.pdbx_description
1 polymer ?
#
loop_
_entity_poly.entity_id
_entity_poly.type
_entity_poly.pdbx_seq_one_letter_code
_entity_poly.pdbx_strand_id
1 'polypeptide(L)' 'VAGGKALSDGVEAILRALGDGPLIFNLGHGITPETPIAHVEAMVSQVRSATR' A
#
# COMPACT_ATOMS: atom_id res chain seq x y z
N VAL A 1 -1.89 0.07 15.06
CA VAL A 1 -1.32 0.65 13.82
C VAL A 1 -1.75 -0.28 12.70
N ALA A 2 -2.59 0.19 11.77
CA ALA A 2 -3.30 -0.70 10.83
C ALA A 2 -2.31 -1.55 10.00
N GLY A 3 -2.53 -2.86 9.97
CA GLY A 3 -1.74 -3.83 9.21
C GLY A 3 -2.65 -4.95 8.69
N GLY A 4 -2.13 -5.79 7.80
CA GLY A 4 -2.93 -6.84 7.17
C GLY A 4 -4.05 -6.27 6.30
N LYS A 5 -5.30 -6.72 6.51
CA LYS A 5 -6.45 -6.41 5.65
C LYS A 5 -6.74 -4.91 5.52
N ALA A 6 -6.67 -4.15 6.61
CA ALA A 6 -6.95 -2.71 6.58
C ALA A 6 -5.93 -1.94 5.71
N LEU A 7 -4.67 -2.38 5.69
CA LEU A 7 -3.65 -1.81 4.81
C LEU A 7 -3.95 -2.16 3.35
N SER A 8 -4.28 -3.43 3.08
CA SER A 8 -4.60 -3.89 1.73
C SER A 8 -5.82 -3.17 1.13
N ASP A 9 -6.88 -2.98 1.92
CA ASP A 9 -8.08 -2.26 1.51
C ASP A 9 -7.77 -0.78 1.22
N GLY A 10 -6.91 -0.15 2.03
CA GLY A 10 -6.47 1.23 1.80
C GLY A 10 -5.63 1.39 0.53
N VAL A 11 -4.70 0.47 0.29
CA VAL A 11 -3.91 0.41 -0.95
C VAL A 11 -4.84 0.28 -2.16
N GLU A 12 -5.80 -0.67 -2.10
CA GLU A 12 -6.78 -0.88 -3.18
C GLU A 12 -7.60 0.37 -3.46
N ALA A 13 -8.11 1.05 -2.42
CA ALA A 13 -8.92 2.25 -2.58
C ALA A 13 -8.15 3.37 -3.29
N ILE A 14 -6.88 3.60 -2.94
CA ILE A 14 -6.03 4.61 -3.57
C ILE A 14 -5.75 4.24 -5.03
N LEU A 15 -5.40 2.99 -5.31
CA LEU A 15 -5.11 2.53 -6.67
C LEU A 15 -6.35 2.62 -7.57
N ARG A 16 -7.54 2.26 -7.06
CA ARG A 16 -8.80 2.41 -7.81
C ARG A 16 -9.13 3.86 -8.15
N ALA A 17 -8.79 4.80 -7.27
CA ALA A 17 -9.13 6.21 -7.45
C ALA A 17 -8.10 6.96 -8.32
N LEU A 18 -6.81 6.61 -8.21
CA LEU A 18 -5.70 7.40 -8.74
C LEU A 18 -4.75 6.62 -9.66
N GLY A 19 -4.89 5.30 -9.76
CA GLY A 19 -3.93 4.40 -10.41
C GLY A 19 -3.83 4.56 -11.93
N ASP A 20 -4.88 5.07 -12.59
CA ASP A 20 -4.89 5.32 -14.04
C ASP A 20 -4.05 6.55 -14.44
N GLY A 21 -3.61 7.35 -13.46
CA GLY A 21 -2.78 8.54 -13.65
C GLY A 21 -1.30 8.32 -13.31
N PRO A 22 -0.47 9.38 -13.37
CA PRO A 22 0.91 9.34 -12.89
C PRO A 22 0.96 9.32 -11.35
N LEU A 23 0.60 8.19 -10.76
CA LEU A 23 0.62 7.99 -9.31
C LEU A 23 1.99 7.50 -8.82
N ILE A 24 2.56 8.21 -7.85
CA ILE A 24 3.63 7.70 -7.00
C ILE A 24 2.98 7.29 -5.67
N PHE A 25 2.71 5.99 -5.51
CA PHE A 25 2.16 5.48 -4.26
C PHE A 25 3.16 5.63 -3.12
N ASN A 26 2.70 6.10 -1.96
CA ASN A 26 3.49 6.16 -0.73
C ASN A 26 2.59 6.19 0.51
N LEU A 27 3.18 5.99 1.68
CA LEU A 27 2.51 6.21 2.96
C LEU A 27 2.55 7.69 3.34
N GLY A 28 1.50 8.17 4.02
CA GLY A 28 1.46 9.55 4.52
C GLY A 28 2.41 9.83 5.69
N HIS A 29 2.96 8.78 6.32
CA HIS A 29 3.98 8.85 7.37
C HIS A 29 4.95 7.66 7.26
N GLY A 30 6.06 7.71 7.99
CA GLY A 30 7.06 6.63 8.00
C GLY A 30 6.57 5.36 8.72
N ILE A 31 6.97 4.19 8.21
CA ILE A 31 6.74 2.89 8.85
C ILE A 31 7.42 2.88 10.23
N THR A 32 6.74 2.37 11.26
CA THR A 32 7.34 2.25 12.60
C THR A 32 8.09 0.93 12.78
N PRO A 33 9.10 0.85 13.67
CA PRO A 33 9.92 -0.35 13.86
C PRO A 33 9.13 -1.62 14.23
N GLU A 34 7.96 -1.46 14.86
CA GLU A 34 7.11 -2.56 15.30
C GLU A 34 6.27 -3.16 14.16
N THR A 35 6.30 -2.54 12.97
CA THR A 35 5.54 -3.01 11.81
C THR A 35 6.13 -4.33 11.32
N PRO A 36 5.35 -5.43 11.27
CA PRO A 36 5.83 -6.68 10.72
C PRO A 36 6.25 -6.50 9.26
N ILE A 37 7.47 -6.97 8.92
CA ILE A 37 8.03 -6.87 7.56
C ILE A 37 7.09 -7.48 6.52
N ALA A 38 6.44 -8.61 6.84
CA ALA A 38 5.48 -9.28 5.97
C ALA A 38 4.32 -8.37 5.50
N HIS A 39 3.89 -7.40 6.33
CA HIS A 39 2.86 -6.44 5.92
C HIS A 39 3.40 -5.44 4.89
N VAL A 40 4.66 -5.03 5.05
CA VAL A 40 5.34 -4.12 4.12
C VAL A 40 5.56 -4.83 2.77
N GLU A 41 6.02 -6.07 2.80
CA GLU A 41 6.21 -6.91 1.61
C GLU A 41 4.89 -7.10 0.85
N ALA A 42 3.80 -7.42 1.57
CA ALA A 42 2.47 -7.56 0.98
C ALA A 42 1.98 -6.26 0.32
N MET A 43 2.16 -5.11 0.99
CA MET A 43 1.82 -3.79 0.43
C MET A 43 2.62 -3.50 -0.84
N VAL A 44 3.95 -3.70 -0.83
CA VAL A 44 4.80 -3.48 -1.99
C VAL A 44 4.40 -4.40 -3.15
N SER A 45 4.12 -5.67 -2.87
CA SER A 45 3.64 -6.59 -3.90
C SER A 45 2.32 -6.12 -4.50
N GLN A 46 1.35 -5.71 -3.67
CA GLN A 46 0.05 -5.23 -4.14
C GLN A 46 0.19 -4.00 -5.04
N VAL A 47 1.00 -3.01 -4.64
CA VAL A 47 1.25 -1.80 -5.44
C VAL A 47 1.92 -2.14 -6.78
N ARG A 48 2.88 -3.06 -6.80
CA ARG A 48 3.61 -3.43 -8.02
C ARG A 48 2.81 -4.33 -8.96
N SER A 49 1.84 -5.07 -8.43
CA SER A 49 0.93 -5.90 -9.22
C SER A 49 -0.23 -5.10 -9.84
N ALA A 50 -0.42 -3.85 -9.44
CA ALA A 50 -1.36 -2.95 -10.09
C ALA A 50 -0.83 -2.62 -11.49
N THR A 51 -1.40 -3.28 -12.50
CA THR A 51 -1.09 -3.03 -13.91
C THR A 51 -1.42 -1.58 -14.26
N ARG A 52 -0.58 -0.97 -15.10
CA ARG A 52 -0.87 0.31 -15.73
C ARG A 52 -1.82 0.12 -16.91
#